data_AF-A0A662JRN7-F1
#
_entry.id   AF-A0A662JRN7-F1
#
_cell.length_a   1.000
_cell.length_b   1.000
_cell.length_c   1.000
_cell.angle_alpha   90.00
_cell.angle_beta   90.00
_cell.angle_gamma   90.00
#
_symmetry.space_group_name_H-M   'P 1'
#
loop_
_entity.id
_entity.type
_entity.pdbx_description
1 polymer ?
#
loop_
_entity_poly.entity_id
_entity_poly.type
_entity_poly.pdbx_seq_one_letter_code
_entity_poly.pdbx_strand_id
1 'polypeptide(L)' 'YSLDYLSDMMKAYQLSDILTIEYATNKPLALTFDLPGGGRLTFYLAPRMEA' A
#
# COMPACT_ATOMS: atom_id res chain seq x y z
N TYR A 1 -6.69 0.71 -11.06
CA TYR A 1 -5.90 1.47 -10.07
C TYR A 1 -5.04 2.48 -10.82
N SER A 2 -5.02 3.76 -10.45
CA SER A 2 -4.12 4.71 -11.11
C SER A 2 -2.68 4.42 -10.67
N LEU A 3 -1.80 4.11 -11.64
CA LEU A 3 -0.36 3.80 -11.41
C LEU A 3 0.39 4.94 -10.69
N ASP A 4 -0.15 6.15 -10.74
CA ASP A 4 0.39 7.32 -10.03
C ASP A 4 0.36 7.14 -8.51
N TYR A 5 -0.74 6.61 -7.94
CA TYR A 5 -0.82 6.36 -6.49
C TYR A 5 0.16 5.29 -6.04
N LEU A 6 0.34 4.24 -6.85
CA LEU A 6 1.32 3.20 -6.56
C LEU A 6 2.75 3.77 -6.55
N SER A 7 3.05 4.65 -7.52
CA SER A 7 4.36 5.31 -7.64
C SER A 7 4.63 6.25 -6.46
N ASP A 8 3.62 6.98 -5.98
CA ASP A 8 3.75 7.82 -4.78
C ASP A 8 3.91 7.00 -3.50
N MET A 9 3.19 5.87 -3.37
CA MET A 9 3.31 4.97 -2.22
C MET A 9 4.67 4.25 -2.19
N MET A 10 5.21 3.91 -3.37
CA MET A 10 6.55 3.32 -3.51
C MET A 10 7.67 4.24 -3.01
N LYS A 11 7.48 5.57 -2.93
CA LYS A 11 8.48 6.47 -2.33
C LYS A 11 8.71 6.17 -0.85
N ALA A 12 7.75 5.53 -0.18
CA ALA A 12 7.85 5.11 1.21
C ALA A 12 8.69 3.83 1.42
N TYR A 13 9.28 3.23 0.37
CA TYR A 13 10.18 2.08 0.50
C TYR A 13 11.36 2.34 1.45
N GLN A 14 11.82 3.59 1.57
CA GLN A 14 12.91 3.94 2.50
C GLN A 14 12.59 3.64 3.97
N LEU A 15 11.31 3.43 4.31
CA LEU A 15 10.85 3.14 5.66
C LEU A 15 10.97 1.66 6.02
N SER A 16 10.99 0.75 5.05
CA SER A 16 10.99 -0.70 5.29
C SER A 16 11.54 -1.47 4.09
N ASP A 17 12.37 -2.47 4.37
CA ASP A 17 12.84 -3.43 3.37
C ASP A 17 11.73 -4.39 2.90
N ILE A 18 10.69 -4.58 3.73
CA ILE A 18 9.58 -5.52 3.47
C ILE A 18 8.27 -4.75 3.30
N LEU A 19 7.59 -5.02 2.18
CA LEU A 19 6.28 -4.49 1.84
C LEU A 19 5.30 -5.66 1.67
N THR A 20 4.22 -5.66 2.47
CA THR A 20 3.11 -6.60 2.30
C THR A 20 1.98 -5.93 1.54
N ILE A 21 1.59 -6.52 0.40
CA ILE A 21 0.51 -6.02 -0.46
C ILE A 21 -0.67 -6.99 -0.36
N GLU A 22 -1.80 -6.51 0.14
CA GLU A 22 -3.04 -7.27 0.20
C GLU A 22 -4.06 -6.65 -0.76
N TYR A 23 -4.40 -7.38 -1.82
CA TYR A 23 -5.40 -6.99 -2.81
C TYR A 23 -6.52 -8.03 -2.86
N ALA A 24 -7.75 -7.58 -3.09
CA ALA A 24 -8.87 -8.47 -3.32
C ALA A 24 -9.93 -7.81 -4.21
N THR A 25 -10.59 -8.61 -5.04
CA THR A 25 -11.72 -8.17 -5.84
C THR A 25 -12.83 -7.72 -4.89
N ASN A 26 -13.27 -6.46 -5.00
CA ASN A 26 -14.27 -5.83 -4.13
C ASN A 26 -13.82 -5.53 -2.68
N LYS A 27 -12.51 -5.36 -2.44
CA LYS A 27 -11.94 -4.88 -1.16
C LYS A 27 -10.90 -3.77 -1.39
N PRO A 28 -10.68 -2.87 -0.41
CA PRO A 28 -9.59 -1.90 -0.48
C PRO A 28 -8.24 -2.60 -0.55
N LEU A 29 -7.35 -2.04 -1.37
CA LEU A 29 -5.95 -2.42 -1.43
C LEU A 29 -5.29 -1.95 -0.13
N ALA A 30 -4.63 -2.86 0.58
CA ALA A 30 -3.83 -2.54 1.75
C ALA A 30 -2.34 -2.71 1.44
N LEU A 31 -1.56 -1.70 1.79
CA LEU A 31 -0.11 -1.70 1.67
C LEU A 31 0.48 -1.52 3.06
N THR A 32 1.18 -2.53 3.53
CA THR A 32 1.78 -2.58 4.85
C THR A 32 3.30 -2.51 4.75
N PHE A 33 3.88 -1.52 5.41
CA PHE A 33 5.32 -1.38 5.60
C PHE A 33 5.67 -1.75 7.05
N ASP A 34 6.52 -2.77 7.22
CA ASP A 34 7.01 -3.23 8.52
C ASP A 34 8.31 -2.50 8.88
N LEU A 35 8.20 -1.46 9.70
CA LEU A 35 9.37 -0.68 10.11
C LEU A 35 10.29 -1.52 11.01
N PRO A 36 11.63 -1.43 10.86
CA PRO A 36 12.60 -2.17 11.68
C PRO A 36 12.61 -1.83 13.19
N GLY A 37 11.68 -0.98 13.66
CA GLY A 37 11.43 -0.68 15.08
C GLY A 37 10.14 -1.29 15.65
N GLY A 38 9.48 -2.21 14.94
CA GLY A 38 8.23 -2.85 15.36
C GLY A 38 6.96 -2.02 15.10
N GLY A 39 7.10 -0.90 14.39
CA GLY A 39 5.98 -0.10 13.91
C GLY A 39 5.44 -0.64 12.59
N ARG A 40 4.13 -0.58 12.38
CA ARG A 40 3.48 -0.98 11.12
C ARG A 40 2.76 0.22 10.51
N LEU A 41 3.16 0.61 9.31
CA LEU A 41 2.48 1.65 8.54
C LEU A 41 1.59 0.98 7.51
N THR A 42 0.27 1.16 7.62
CA THR A 42 -0.70 0.56 6.69
C THR A 42 -1.43 1.65 5.93
N PHE A 43 -1.29 1.65 4.60
CA PHE A 43 -2.06 2.50 3.70
C PHE A 43 -3.25 1.72 3.16
N TYR A 44 -4.43 2.33 3.21
CA TYR A 44 -5.64 1.78 2.61
C TYR A 44 -6.02 2.62 1.39
N LEU A 45 -6.05 1.99 0.22
CA LEU A 45 -6.53 2.61 -1.00
C LEU A 45 -7.86 1.97 -1.38
N ALA A 46 -8.93 2.78 -1.38
CA ALA A 46 -10.23 2.32 -1.84
C ALA A 46 -10.16 1.88 -3.31
N PRO A 47 -10.84 0.78 -3.70
CA PRO A 47 -10.83 0.33 -5.07
C PRO A 47 -11.58 1.38 -5.90
N ARG A 48 -10.92 1.93 -6.94
CA ARG A 48 -11.62 2.74 -7.93
C ARG A 48 -12.48 1.80 -8.77
N MET A 49 -13.79 1.77 -8.51
CA MET A 49 -14.75 1.33 -9.53
C MET A 49 -14.70 2.38 -10.63
N GLU A 50 -14.20 2.01 -11.81
CA GLU A 50 -14.49 2.77 -13.01
C GLU A 50 -16.01 2.67 -13.21
N ALA A 51 -16.69 3.83 -13.14
CA ALA A 51 -18.12 3.96 -13.41
C ALA A 51 -18.38 3.97 -14.91
#